data_AF-A0A943LIA0-F1
#
_entry.id   AF-A0A943LIA0-F1
#
_cell.length_a   1.000
_cell.length_b   1.000
_cell.length_c   1.000
_cell.angle_alpha   90.00
_cell.angle_beta   90.00
_cell.angle_gamma   90.00
#
_symmetry.space_group_name_H-M   'P 1'
#
loop_
_entity.id
_entity.type
_entity.pdbx_description
1 polymer ?
#
loop_
_entity_poly.entity_id
_entity_poly.type
_entity_poly.pdbx_seq_one_letter_code
_entity_poly.pdbx_strand_id
1 'polypeptide(L)'
;MSGNRKAGILCPVFSLSSKYGIGSFGESAYEFVRFLKKSKQTYWQILPLVPISSDGNSPYLSPSTFAGNYMYIDIDKLIEDGFLTERDVRGYKFEDDFVYYDYVAKTKDQILRKAFERNQDLKIIDTENFSERELVRGFCLFEALKKHFNGKSWLEFPDDIKYRKKKSVDYYEKLLASEIEYNVFVQCLFYKQYFELKDYANDLGIKIFGDLPIYVSKESSDMWQNPDLFVVNEDLSPKLVAGVPPDRFSETGQYWGNPVYDWDYCEKTGFDWWLKRLKHNLKMYDVLRLDHFRGFEAFWAIDASENTAENGHWIKAKGEEFFEILKKENLIDRIVSEDLGLITDDVINLRDRFGFKGMKVMQFAFDLNEESDYLPHNVGETTVYYTGTHDNQTLRGFVSSRSSDELEYIKNYVNSDDVEISMIKVAYMTRASLCMCQMQDFLDLDDDYRTNTPNTLGNWTWRMKKDWLTDELECKISSIVKLYNRD
;
A
#
# COMPACT_ATOMS: atom_id res chain seq x y z
N MET A 1 2.99 16.50 -10.22
CA MET A 1 3.69 15.81 -11.35
C MET A 1 3.52 16.59 -12.65
N SER A 2 4.22 17.71 -12.85
CA SER A 2 4.13 18.54 -14.08
C SER A 2 5.49 18.71 -14.75
N GLY A 3 5.51 18.67 -16.09
CA GLY A 3 6.55 19.28 -16.90
C GLY A 3 7.70 18.42 -17.42
N ASN A 4 7.85 17.14 -17.06
CA ASN A 4 8.85 16.23 -17.66
C ASN A 4 8.41 14.75 -17.52
N ARG A 5 8.78 13.90 -18.50
CA ARG A 5 8.60 12.44 -18.41
C ARG A 5 9.55 11.89 -17.37
N LYS A 6 9.07 11.00 -16.51
CA LYS A 6 9.82 10.45 -15.38
C LYS A 6 9.78 8.93 -15.34
N ALA A 7 10.68 8.36 -14.56
CA ALA A 7 10.78 6.93 -14.27
C ALA A 7 10.77 6.66 -12.76
N GLY A 8 10.23 5.51 -12.39
CA GLY A 8 10.27 4.99 -11.04
C GLY A 8 10.31 3.46 -10.99
N ILE A 9 10.56 2.94 -9.79
CA ILE A 9 10.53 1.52 -9.48
C ILE A 9 9.51 1.24 -8.38
N LEU A 10 8.66 0.24 -8.63
CA LEU A 10 7.78 -0.38 -7.63
C LEU A 10 8.56 -1.46 -6.89
N CYS A 11 8.79 -1.25 -5.59
CA CYS A 11 9.44 -2.21 -4.71
C CYS A 11 8.88 -2.03 -3.30
N PRO A 12 8.10 -2.99 -2.77
CA PRO A 12 7.57 -2.89 -1.41
C PRO A 12 8.68 -2.86 -0.35
N VAL A 13 8.47 -2.16 0.76
CA VAL A 13 9.48 -2.09 1.85
C VAL A 13 9.78 -3.47 2.41
N PHE A 14 8.77 -4.34 2.57
CA PHE A 14 8.99 -5.71 3.05
C PHE A 14 9.92 -6.53 2.16
N SER A 15 10.00 -6.19 0.87
CA SER A 15 10.85 -6.87 -0.10
C SER A 15 12.31 -6.47 -0.02
N LEU A 16 12.67 -5.45 0.76
CA LEU A 16 14.08 -5.09 0.91
C LEU A 16 14.84 -6.16 1.72
N SER A 17 16.13 -6.31 1.41
CA SER A 17 17.02 -7.21 2.16
C SER A 17 17.13 -6.76 3.61
N SER A 18 17.15 -7.70 4.55
CA SER A 18 17.30 -7.40 5.97
C SER A 18 17.71 -8.64 6.75
N LYS A 19 18.49 -8.44 7.82
CA LYS A 19 18.94 -9.50 8.73
C LYS A 19 17.80 -10.08 9.58
N TYR A 20 16.69 -9.36 9.72
CA TYR A 20 15.61 -9.65 10.67
C TYR A 20 14.31 -10.11 10.00
N GLY A 21 14.42 -10.81 8.86
CA GLY A 21 13.33 -11.54 8.22
C GLY A 21 12.32 -10.74 7.39
N ILE A 22 12.38 -9.41 7.43
CA ILE A 22 11.57 -8.51 6.61
C ILE A 22 12.35 -7.23 6.34
N GLY A 23 12.18 -6.62 5.16
CA GLY A 23 12.72 -5.30 4.89
C GLY A 23 12.20 -4.24 5.89
N SER A 24 13.06 -3.28 6.22
CA SER A 24 12.87 -2.28 7.28
C SER A 24 13.39 -0.92 6.85
N PHE A 25 13.17 0.11 7.66
CA PHE A 25 13.72 1.46 7.44
C PHE A 25 15.22 1.60 7.81
N GLY A 26 15.96 0.49 7.70
CA GLY A 26 17.39 0.39 7.98
C GLY A 26 18.26 0.62 6.76
N GLU A 27 19.55 0.30 6.88
CA GLU A 27 20.57 0.60 5.85
C GLU A 27 20.21 0.10 4.45
N SER A 28 19.58 -1.07 4.31
CA SER A 28 19.15 -1.58 3.00
C SER A 28 18.17 -0.65 2.27
N ALA A 29 17.30 0.07 3.00
CA ALA A 29 16.41 1.06 2.39
C ALA A 29 17.17 2.30 1.92
N TYR A 30 18.18 2.74 2.68
CA TYR A 30 19.05 3.85 2.29
C TYR A 30 19.94 3.47 1.10
N GLU A 31 20.45 2.24 1.06
CA GLU A 31 21.14 1.63 -0.09
C GLU A 31 20.22 1.62 -1.32
N PHE A 32 18.97 1.20 -1.16
CA PHE A 32 18.00 1.19 -2.25
C PHE A 32 17.71 2.60 -2.79
N VAL A 33 17.56 3.61 -1.91
CA VAL A 33 17.41 5.01 -2.35
C VAL A 33 18.63 5.48 -3.15
N ARG A 34 19.86 5.12 -2.74
CA ARG A 34 21.07 5.44 -3.51
C ARG A 34 21.09 4.72 -4.85
N PHE A 35 20.69 3.45 -4.89
CA PHE A 35 20.53 2.68 -6.12
C PHE A 35 19.54 3.36 -7.08
N LEU A 36 18.38 3.80 -6.59
CA LEU A 36 17.39 4.56 -7.37
C LEU A 36 17.99 5.84 -7.94
N LYS A 37 18.74 6.59 -7.13
CA LYS A 37 19.40 7.82 -7.59
C LYS A 37 20.42 7.55 -8.71
N LYS A 38 21.27 6.55 -8.54
CA LYS A 38 22.30 6.19 -9.53
C LYS A 38 21.69 5.63 -10.82
N SER A 39 20.61 4.85 -10.68
CA SER A 39 19.82 4.33 -11.81
C SER A 39 18.87 5.36 -12.44
N LYS A 40 18.98 6.64 -12.06
CA LYS A 40 18.23 7.79 -12.61
C LYS A 40 16.72 7.74 -12.39
N GLN A 41 16.27 7.01 -11.38
CA GLN A 41 14.87 7.02 -10.97
C GLN A 41 14.54 8.31 -10.22
N THR A 42 13.27 8.69 -10.27
CA THR A 42 12.74 9.84 -9.51
C THR A 42 11.62 9.47 -8.56
N TYR A 43 11.03 8.28 -8.72
CA TYR A 43 9.97 7.76 -7.86
C TYR A 43 10.34 6.37 -7.33
N TRP A 44 10.09 6.18 -6.03
CA TRP A 44 10.00 4.87 -5.40
C TRP A 44 8.55 4.61 -5.05
N GLN A 45 7.91 3.67 -5.72
CA GLN A 45 6.58 3.22 -5.32
C GLN A 45 6.66 2.10 -4.29
N ILE A 46 5.93 2.30 -3.20
CA ILE A 46 5.75 1.35 -2.11
C ILE A 46 4.27 0.99 -1.96
N LEU A 47 4.01 -0.14 -1.31
CA LEU A 47 2.66 -0.55 -0.91
C LEU A 47 2.28 0.11 0.44
N PRO A 48 1.02 0.03 0.89
CA PRO A 48 0.59 0.64 2.14
C PRO A 48 1.49 0.22 3.32
N LEU A 49 1.93 1.21 4.10
CA LEU A 49 2.81 0.99 5.27
C LEU A 49 2.05 0.72 6.57
N VAL A 50 0.75 0.53 6.47
CA VAL A 50 -0.14 0.30 7.60
C VAL A 50 0.07 -1.10 8.20
N PRO A 51 -0.29 -1.34 9.47
CA PRO A 51 -0.25 -2.68 10.06
C PRO A 51 -1.06 -3.65 9.20
N ILE A 52 -0.73 -4.93 9.23
CA ILE A 52 -1.45 -5.96 8.48
C ILE A 52 -2.19 -6.87 9.44
N SER A 53 -3.35 -7.37 9.00
CA SER A 53 -3.99 -8.50 9.66
C SER A 53 -3.12 -9.75 9.54
N SER A 54 -3.18 -10.64 10.54
CA SER A 54 -2.64 -12.00 10.43
C SER A 54 -3.30 -12.80 9.31
N ASP A 55 -4.52 -12.42 8.92
CA ASP A 55 -5.28 -13.07 7.86
C ASP A 55 -4.75 -12.61 6.49
N GLY A 56 -3.83 -13.39 5.93
CA GLY A 56 -3.35 -13.23 4.56
C GLY A 56 -2.23 -12.20 4.36
N ASN A 57 -1.76 -11.52 5.42
CA ASN A 57 -0.64 -10.57 5.40
C ASN A 57 -0.76 -9.41 4.39
N SER A 58 -1.98 -9.11 3.93
CA SER A 58 -2.20 -8.10 2.89
C SER A 58 -2.02 -6.69 3.42
N PRO A 59 -1.18 -5.84 2.78
CA PRO A 59 -1.13 -4.40 3.06
C PRO A 59 -2.46 -3.66 2.85
N TYR A 60 -3.39 -4.27 2.11
CA TYR A 60 -4.72 -3.73 1.83
C TYR A 60 -5.77 -4.13 2.87
N LEU A 61 -5.42 -4.99 3.83
CA LEU A 61 -6.29 -5.43 4.92
C LEU A 61 -5.69 -5.07 6.27
N SER A 62 -5.92 -3.81 6.68
CA SER A 62 -5.29 -3.23 7.87
C SER A 62 -6.26 -2.98 9.02
N PRO A 63 -5.82 -3.16 10.28
CA PRO A 63 -6.57 -2.70 11.45
C PRO A 63 -6.50 -1.17 11.66
N SER A 64 -5.73 -0.43 10.87
CA SER A 64 -5.71 1.04 10.93
C SER A 64 -5.32 1.70 9.61
N THR A 65 -5.99 2.79 9.24
CA THR A 65 -5.58 3.64 8.12
C THR A 65 -4.52 4.68 8.47
N PHE A 66 -4.21 4.85 9.76
CA PHE A 66 -3.31 5.87 10.26
C PHE A 66 -2.03 5.28 10.85
N ALA A 67 -2.11 4.15 11.56
CA ALA A 67 -0.93 3.56 12.18
C ALA A 67 0.08 3.03 11.15
N GLY A 68 1.32 2.83 11.58
CA GLY A 68 2.39 2.20 10.83
C GLY A 68 2.66 0.76 11.26
N ASN A 69 3.10 -0.06 10.31
CA ASN A 69 3.48 -1.44 10.54
C ASN A 69 4.79 -1.54 11.32
N TYR A 70 4.71 -1.98 12.58
CA TYR A 70 5.87 -2.11 13.47
C TYR A 70 6.97 -3.04 12.93
N MET A 71 6.64 -3.95 12.00
CA MET A 71 7.62 -4.86 11.41
C MET A 71 8.69 -4.11 10.59
N TYR A 72 8.40 -2.91 10.09
CA TYR A 72 9.34 -2.08 9.34
C TYR A 72 10.31 -1.28 10.23
N ILE A 73 10.11 -1.25 11.55
CA ILE A 73 11.06 -0.64 12.48
C ILE A 73 12.37 -1.43 12.41
N ASP A 74 13.45 -0.76 12.07
CA ASP A 74 14.78 -1.33 11.95
C ASP A 74 15.43 -1.53 13.32
N ILE A 75 15.97 -2.72 13.54
CA ILE A 75 16.55 -3.13 14.83
C ILE A 75 17.98 -2.62 15.00
N ASP A 76 18.76 -2.53 13.92
CA ASP A 76 20.14 -2.02 13.98
C ASP A 76 20.11 -0.53 14.37
N LYS A 77 19.17 0.25 13.82
CA LYS A 77 18.92 1.64 14.27
C LYS A 77 18.54 1.74 15.75
N LEU A 78 17.76 0.79 16.30
CA LEU A 78 17.43 0.80 17.73
C LEU A 78 18.65 0.53 18.62
N ILE A 79 19.65 -0.20 18.11
CA ILE A 79 20.94 -0.37 18.80
C ILE A 79 21.75 0.93 18.73
N GLU A 80 21.81 1.56 17.56
CA GLU A 80 22.50 2.85 17.36
C GLU A 80 21.92 3.96 18.26
N ASP A 81 20.60 4.04 18.36
CA ASP A 81 19.87 5.00 19.18
C ASP A 81 19.91 4.65 20.69
N GLY A 82 20.50 3.51 21.07
CA GLY A 82 20.69 3.10 22.47
C GLY A 82 19.47 2.46 23.15
N PHE A 83 18.40 2.16 22.41
CA PHE A 83 17.25 1.40 22.94
C PHE A 83 17.61 -0.06 23.24
N LEU A 84 18.54 -0.62 22.48
CA LEU A 84 18.96 -2.01 22.54
C LEU A 84 20.48 -2.13 22.54
N THR A 85 20.97 -3.29 22.94
CA THR A 85 22.36 -3.70 22.74
C THR A 85 22.41 -4.89 21.77
N GLU A 86 23.58 -5.12 21.17
CA GLU A 86 23.86 -6.33 20.37
C GLU A 86 23.53 -7.64 21.11
N ARG A 87 23.59 -7.63 22.45
CA ARG A 87 23.23 -8.80 23.26
C ARG A 87 21.72 -9.04 23.31
N ASP A 88 20.92 -7.99 23.25
CA ASP A 88 19.46 -8.06 23.35
C ASP A 88 18.83 -8.75 22.13
N VAL A 89 19.51 -8.67 20.98
CA VAL A 89 19.06 -9.19 19.68
C VAL A 89 19.81 -10.45 19.24
N ARG A 90 20.75 -10.95 20.04
CA ARG A 90 21.53 -12.15 19.73
C ARG A 90 20.60 -13.35 19.52
N GLY A 91 20.70 -13.99 18.36
CA GLY A 91 19.90 -15.17 18.00
C GLY A 91 18.66 -14.84 17.16
N TYR A 92 18.32 -13.57 16.98
CA TYR A 92 17.28 -13.12 16.06
C TYR A 92 17.91 -12.74 14.72
N LYS A 93 18.24 -13.74 13.91
CA LYS A 93 18.70 -13.55 12.53
C LYS A 93 17.94 -14.49 11.60
N PHE A 94 17.30 -13.92 10.58
CA PHE A 94 16.57 -14.66 9.56
C PHE A 94 16.74 -13.96 8.20
N GLU A 95 17.55 -14.56 7.33
CA GLU A 95 17.80 -14.11 5.96
C GLU A 95 17.26 -15.19 5.03
N ASP A 96 16.23 -14.84 4.27
CA ASP A 96 15.52 -15.71 3.34
C ASP A 96 14.95 -14.82 2.23
N ASP A 97 14.66 -15.43 1.08
CA ASP A 97 14.08 -14.79 -0.10
C ASP A 97 12.58 -14.50 0.12
N PHE A 98 12.00 -15.03 1.20
CA PHE A 98 10.60 -14.87 1.55
C PHE A 98 10.39 -14.42 3.01
N VAL A 99 9.38 -13.59 3.24
CA VAL A 99 8.98 -13.15 4.59
C VAL A 99 8.22 -14.28 5.29
N TYR A 100 8.72 -14.68 6.47
CA TYR A 100 7.98 -15.53 7.41
C TYR A 100 7.30 -14.67 8.48
N TYR A 101 6.09 -14.19 8.17
CA TYR A 101 5.38 -13.18 8.96
C TYR A 101 5.18 -13.56 10.43
N ASP A 102 4.81 -14.81 10.75
CA ASP A 102 4.63 -15.26 12.14
C ASP A 102 5.92 -15.14 12.97
N TYR A 103 7.05 -15.53 12.37
CA TYR A 103 8.35 -15.41 13.01
C TYR A 103 8.74 -13.95 13.22
N VAL A 104 8.55 -13.12 12.18
CA VAL A 104 8.87 -11.69 12.21
C VAL A 104 8.02 -10.96 13.24
N ALA A 105 6.71 -11.14 13.23
CA ALA A 105 5.77 -10.51 14.14
C ALA A 105 6.13 -10.82 15.60
N LYS A 106 6.30 -12.10 15.93
CA LYS A 106 6.68 -12.55 17.27
C LYS A 106 8.04 -12.00 17.70
N THR A 107 9.03 -12.07 16.82
CA THR A 107 10.40 -11.62 17.10
C THR A 107 10.49 -10.11 17.32
N LYS A 108 9.87 -9.33 16.43
CA LYS A 108 9.84 -7.87 16.50
C LYS A 108 9.13 -7.40 17.77
N ASP A 109 7.97 -7.97 18.12
CA ASP A 109 7.28 -7.61 19.37
C ASP A 109 8.16 -7.89 20.61
N GLN A 110 8.82 -9.05 20.68
CA GLN A 110 9.73 -9.36 21.79
C GLN A 110 10.89 -8.36 21.92
N ILE A 111 11.48 -7.96 20.79
CA ILE A 111 12.58 -7.00 20.77
C ILE A 111 12.08 -5.59 21.14
N LEU A 112 10.95 -5.16 20.57
CA LEU A 112 10.37 -3.85 20.82
C LEU A 112 9.92 -3.68 22.28
N ARG A 113 9.46 -4.74 22.94
CA ARG A 113 9.16 -4.71 24.38
C ARG A 113 10.40 -4.43 25.23
N LYS A 114 11.55 -5.02 24.90
CA LYS A 114 12.82 -4.69 25.57
C LYS A 114 13.23 -3.23 25.35
N ALA A 115 13.06 -2.74 24.12
CA ALA A 115 13.32 -1.33 23.79
C ALA A 115 12.39 -0.39 24.58
N PHE A 116 11.12 -0.77 24.76
CA PHE A 116 10.16 -0.01 25.54
C PHE A 116 10.53 0.04 27.02
N GLU A 117 10.87 -1.10 27.64
CA GLU A 117 11.36 -1.15 29.02
C GLU A 117 12.58 -0.22 29.20
N ARG A 118 13.53 -0.26 28.26
CA ARG A 118 14.69 0.64 28.30
C ARG A 118 14.30 2.12 28.20
N ASN A 119 13.34 2.44 27.33
CA ASN A 119 12.86 3.81 27.18
C ASN A 119 12.13 4.32 28.44
N GLN A 120 11.49 3.44 29.21
CA GLN A 120 10.87 3.82 30.48
C GLN A 120 11.90 4.33 31.50
N ASP A 121 13.09 3.72 31.52
CA ASP A 121 14.19 4.10 32.40
C ASP A 121 14.99 5.30 31.88
N LEU A 122 15.32 5.30 30.59
CA LEU A 122 16.29 6.23 30.01
C LEU A 122 15.66 7.41 29.28
N LYS A 123 14.36 7.36 28.95
CA LYS A 123 13.62 8.40 28.23
C LYS A 123 14.33 8.86 26.94
N ILE A 124 14.80 7.89 26.16
CA ILE A 124 15.53 8.10 24.90
C ILE A 124 14.66 8.83 23.87
N ILE A 125 13.37 8.50 23.79
CA ILE A 125 12.39 9.20 22.95
C ILE A 125 11.19 9.68 23.75
N ASP A 126 10.77 10.90 23.45
CA ASP A 126 9.61 11.54 24.02
C ASP A 126 8.35 11.07 23.30
N THR A 127 7.65 10.12 23.92
CA THR A 127 6.38 9.61 23.41
C THR A 127 5.21 10.52 23.75
N GLU A 128 5.33 11.49 24.66
CA GLU A 128 4.26 12.39 25.08
C GLU A 128 4.03 13.50 24.05
N ASN A 129 5.11 14.07 23.51
CA ASN A 129 5.06 15.18 22.53
C ASN A 129 5.21 14.72 21.06
N PHE A 130 5.04 13.44 20.79
CA PHE A 130 5.09 12.89 19.44
C PHE A 130 3.92 13.38 18.57
N SER A 131 4.19 13.91 17.36
CA SER A 131 3.20 14.65 16.55
C SER A 131 1.96 13.86 16.14
N GLU A 132 2.09 12.55 15.91
CA GLU A 132 0.97 11.69 15.51
C GLU A 132 0.34 10.97 16.70
N ARG A 133 0.74 11.27 17.95
CA ARG A 133 0.24 10.59 19.16
C ARG A 133 -1.28 10.53 19.19
N GLU A 134 -1.96 11.67 19.07
CA GLU A 134 -3.43 11.75 19.08
C GLU A 134 -4.08 11.03 17.89
N LEU A 135 -3.38 10.97 16.76
CA LEU A 135 -3.87 10.31 15.55
C LEU A 135 -3.92 8.79 15.73
N VAL A 136 -2.89 8.20 16.35
CA VAL A 136 -2.76 6.75 16.53
C VAL A 136 -3.30 6.25 17.86
N ARG A 137 -3.60 7.13 18.82
CA ARG A 137 -4.01 6.72 20.17
C ARG A 137 -5.22 5.80 20.19
N GLY A 138 -6.20 6.06 19.31
CA GLY A 138 -7.38 5.21 19.14
C GLY A 138 -7.04 3.79 18.68
N PHE A 139 -6.07 3.67 17.76
CA PHE A 139 -5.51 2.39 17.35
C PHE A 139 -4.74 1.71 18.49
N CYS A 140 -3.92 2.44 19.25
CA CYS A 140 -3.18 1.88 20.38
C CYS A 140 -4.10 1.30 21.47
N LEU A 141 -5.23 1.95 21.74
CA LEU A 141 -6.29 1.41 22.61
C LEU A 141 -6.96 0.18 21.99
N PHE A 142 -7.28 0.22 20.69
CA PHE A 142 -7.87 -0.91 19.99
C PHE A 142 -6.99 -2.17 20.07
N GLU A 143 -5.69 -2.04 19.81
CA GLU A 143 -4.73 -3.15 19.92
C GLU A 143 -4.62 -3.68 21.37
N ALA A 144 -4.59 -2.78 22.36
CA ALA A 144 -4.58 -3.17 23.76
C ALA A 144 -5.86 -3.96 24.15
N LEU A 145 -7.02 -3.55 23.63
CA LEU A 145 -8.29 -4.27 23.81
C LEU A 145 -8.29 -5.63 23.11
N LYS A 146 -7.82 -5.68 21.85
CA LYS A 146 -7.67 -6.95 21.10
C LYS A 146 -6.81 -7.92 21.89
N LYS A 147 -5.66 -7.48 22.41
CA LYS A 147 -4.81 -8.30 23.28
C LYS A 147 -5.53 -8.72 24.56
N HIS A 148 -6.20 -7.80 25.25
CA HIS A 148 -6.94 -8.09 26.48
C HIS A 148 -8.05 -9.13 26.29
N PHE A 149 -8.72 -9.11 25.14
CA PHE A 149 -9.77 -10.06 24.77
C PHE A 149 -9.27 -11.23 23.90
N ASN A 150 -7.98 -11.56 23.97
CA ASN A 150 -7.37 -12.73 23.32
C ASN A 150 -7.58 -12.77 21.79
N GLY A 151 -7.46 -11.62 21.12
CA GLY A 151 -7.54 -11.49 19.67
C GLY A 151 -8.95 -11.54 19.07
N LYS A 152 -10.00 -11.69 19.89
CA LYS A 152 -11.40 -11.72 19.43
C LYS A 152 -11.77 -10.53 18.56
N SER A 153 -12.74 -10.71 17.67
CA SER A 153 -13.31 -9.59 16.92
C SER A 153 -13.83 -8.51 17.87
N TRP A 154 -13.67 -7.25 17.48
CA TRP A 154 -14.21 -6.15 18.28
C TRP A 154 -15.75 -6.16 18.34
N LEU A 155 -16.41 -6.82 17.37
CA LEU A 155 -17.85 -7.06 17.36
C LEU A 155 -18.31 -7.99 18.50
N GLU A 156 -17.39 -8.77 19.07
CA GLU A 156 -17.61 -9.68 20.20
C GLU A 156 -17.17 -9.09 21.55
N PHE A 157 -16.68 -7.85 21.57
CA PHE A 157 -16.36 -7.19 22.83
C PHE A 157 -17.63 -6.98 23.67
N PRO A 158 -17.51 -6.85 25.01
CA PRO A 158 -18.64 -6.45 25.84
C PRO A 158 -19.32 -5.19 25.29
N ASP A 159 -20.66 -5.15 25.34
CA ASP A 159 -21.47 -4.09 24.72
C ASP A 159 -20.99 -2.68 25.07
N ASP A 160 -20.64 -2.44 26.32
CA ASP A 160 -20.24 -1.11 26.78
C ASP A 160 -18.96 -0.60 26.10
N ILE A 161 -17.98 -1.45 25.82
CA ILE A 161 -16.77 -1.07 25.07
C ILE A 161 -16.95 -1.21 23.55
N LYS A 162 -17.76 -2.16 23.07
CA LYS A 162 -18.15 -2.28 21.66
C LYS A 162 -18.81 -0.99 21.16
N TYR A 163 -19.79 -0.48 21.89
CA TYR A 163 -20.47 0.80 21.62
C TYR A 163 -19.73 2.01 22.20
N ARG A 164 -18.47 1.84 22.66
CA ARG A 164 -17.59 2.91 23.14
C ARG A 164 -18.24 3.85 24.18
N LYS A 165 -19.02 3.30 25.11
CA LYS A 165 -19.60 4.08 26.21
C LYS A 165 -18.48 4.74 26.98
N LYS A 166 -18.55 6.06 27.18
CA LYS A 166 -17.47 6.87 27.78
C LYS A 166 -16.88 6.26 29.04
N LYS A 167 -17.72 5.79 29.98
CA LYS A 167 -17.25 5.16 31.23
C LYS A 167 -16.41 3.90 31.00
N SER A 168 -16.76 3.10 29.99
CA SER A 168 -16.03 1.86 29.65
C SER A 168 -14.70 2.19 28.97
N VAL A 169 -14.70 3.15 28.05
CA VAL A 169 -13.46 3.67 27.44
C VAL A 169 -12.52 4.21 28.53
N ASP A 170 -13.00 5.10 29.41
CA ASP A 170 -12.21 5.67 30.52
C ASP A 170 -11.69 4.58 31.49
N TYR A 171 -12.44 3.48 31.67
CA TYR A 171 -12.02 2.33 32.48
C TYR A 171 -10.88 1.55 31.81
N TYR A 172 -11.06 1.15 30.54
CA TYR A 172 -10.07 0.36 29.81
C TYR A 172 -8.79 1.15 29.52
N GLU A 173 -8.88 2.46 29.29
CA GLU A 173 -7.68 3.30 29.17
C GLU A 173 -6.81 3.29 30.43
N LYS A 174 -7.43 3.24 31.62
CA LYS A 174 -6.70 3.13 32.89
C LYS A 174 -6.18 1.71 33.11
N LEU A 175 -7.03 0.72 32.86
CA LEU A 175 -6.68 -0.70 33.04
C LEU A 175 -5.52 -1.13 32.15
N LEU A 176 -5.49 -0.64 30.90
CA LEU A 176 -4.57 -1.06 29.85
C LEU A 176 -3.48 -0.01 29.56
N ALA A 177 -3.31 0.99 30.43
CA ALA A 177 -2.42 2.13 30.20
C ALA A 177 -1.01 1.73 29.75
N SER A 178 -0.41 0.71 30.36
CA SER A 178 0.94 0.24 30.00
C SER A 178 1.01 -0.33 28.57
N GLU A 179 0.00 -1.10 28.15
CA GLU A 179 -0.03 -1.66 26.79
C GLU A 179 -0.34 -0.56 25.75
N ILE A 180 -1.18 0.41 26.10
CA ILE A 180 -1.44 1.57 25.25
C ILE A 180 -0.16 2.37 25.04
N GLU A 181 0.59 2.67 26.10
CA GLU A 181 1.87 3.40 25.98
C GLU A 181 2.95 2.61 25.24
N TYR A 182 2.98 1.27 25.37
CA TYR A 182 3.82 0.43 24.52
C TYR A 182 3.48 0.61 23.05
N ASN A 183 2.19 0.52 22.69
CA ASN A 183 1.76 0.70 21.30
C ASN A 183 2.06 2.12 20.79
N VAL A 184 1.90 3.16 21.61
CA VAL A 184 2.27 4.53 21.24
C VAL A 184 3.78 4.66 21.02
N PHE A 185 4.60 4.06 21.88
CA PHE A 185 6.05 4.02 21.72
C PHE A 185 6.45 3.38 20.39
N VAL A 186 5.85 2.24 20.05
CA VAL A 186 6.08 1.55 18.77
C VAL A 186 5.73 2.47 17.58
N GLN A 187 4.59 3.17 17.63
CA GLN A 187 4.22 4.11 16.58
C GLN A 187 5.21 5.28 16.49
N CYS A 188 5.65 5.83 17.62
CA CYS A 188 6.65 6.89 17.67
C CYS A 188 7.96 6.49 16.97
N LEU A 189 8.46 5.27 17.24
CA LEU A 189 9.62 4.71 16.57
C LEU A 189 9.41 4.54 15.05
N PHE A 190 8.26 4.00 14.65
CA PHE A 190 7.90 3.82 13.25
C PHE A 190 7.97 5.16 12.49
N TYR A 191 7.29 6.19 12.99
CA TYR A 191 7.26 7.48 12.31
C TYR A 191 8.61 8.17 12.31
N LYS A 192 9.38 8.09 13.41
CA LYS A 192 10.76 8.62 13.45
C LYS A 192 11.59 8.03 12.31
N GLN A 193 11.71 6.70 12.27
CA GLN A 193 12.55 6.04 11.27
C GLN A 193 12.03 6.22 9.84
N TYR A 194 10.71 6.22 9.65
CA TYR A 194 10.12 6.44 8.34
C TYR A 194 10.37 7.86 7.82
N PHE A 195 10.14 8.89 8.63
CA PHE A 195 10.38 10.27 8.21
C PHE A 195 11.86 10.55 7.95
N GLU A 196 12.77 9.99 8.75
CA GLU A 196 14.22 10.04 8.46
C GLU A 196 14.56 9.44 7.08
N LEU A 197 13.99 8.28 6.73
CA LEU A 197 14.19 7.65 5.42
C LEU A 197 13.56 8.46 4.28
N LYS A 198 12.34 8.98 4.49
CA LYS A 198 11.63 9.79 3.50
C LYS A 198 12.39 11.08 3.22
N ASP A 199 12.86 11.76 4.25
CA ASP A 199 13.64 12.99 4.11
C ASP A 199 14.93 12.72 3.35
N TYR A 200 15.65 11.63 3.68
CA TYR A 200 16.82 11.18 2.92
C TYR A 200 16.52 10.91 1.44
N ALA A 201 15.41 10.21 1.15
CA ALA A 201 14.97 9.97 -0.23
C ALA A 201 14.68 11.29 -0.96
N ASN A 202 13.95 12.19 -0.31
CA ASN A 202 13.58 13.49 -0.86
C ASN A 202 14.80 14.39 -1.10
N ASP A 203 15.79 14.38 -0.22
CA ASP A 203 17.05 15.12 -0.37
C ASP A 203 17.87 14.63 -1.58
N LEU A 204 17.79 13.33 -1.89
CA LEU A 204 18.37 12.77 -3.11
C LEU A 204 17.51 12.98 -4.36
N GLY A 205 16.36 13.63 -4.23
CA GLY A 205 15.41 13.87 -5.32
C GLY A 205 14.54 12.67 -5.68
N ILE A 206 14.47 11.66 -4.80
CA ILE A 206 13.57 10.51 -4.92
C ILE A 206 12.28 10.83 -4.17
N LYS A 207 11.15 10.71 -4.87
CA LYS A 207 9.81 10.92 -4.34
C LYS A 207 9.18 9.60 -3.95
N ILE A 208 8.61 9.54 -2.75
CA ILE A 208 7.89 8.35 -2.29
C ILE A 208 6.47 8.38 -2.87
N PHE A 209 6.16 7.38 -3.67
CA PHE A 209 4.85 7.16 -4.25
C PHE A 209 4.15 6.10 -3.38
N GLY A 210 3.17 6.52 -2.58
CA GLY A 210 2.41 5.65 -1.70
C GLY A 210 1.09 5.20 -2.32
N ASP A 211 0.37 4.40 -1.55
CA ASP A 211 -0.86 3.74 -1.97
C ASP A 211 -1.92 3.84 -0.86
N LEU A 212 -3.15 4.17 -1.23
CA LEU A 212 -4.28 4.32 -0.32
C LEU A 212 -5.44 3.44 -0.78
N PRO A 213 -5.69 2.29 -0.09
CA PRO A 213 -6.88 1.47 -0.29
C PRO A 213 -8.14 2.31 -0.09
N ILE A 214 -9.15 2.21 -0.96
CA ILE A 214 -10.40 2.99 -0.74
C ILE A 214 -11.09 2.56 0.56
N TYR A 215 -11.24 1.26 0.79
CA TYR A 215 -11.92 0.72 1.97
C TYR A 215 -10.99 0.49 3.15
N VAL A 216 -11.60 0.31 4.32
CA VAL A 216 -10.91 -0.13 5.55
C VAL A 216 -11.29 -1.57 5.86
N SER A 217 -10.53 -2.25 6.72
CA SER A 217 -10.93 -3.59 7.20
C SER A 217 -12.14 -3.50 8.14
N LYS A 218 -12.99 -4.53 8.13
CA LYS A 218 -14.01 -4.74 9.17
C LYS A 218 -13.36 -4.81 10.56
N GLU A 219 -12.24 -5.52 10.68
CA GLU A 219 -11.51 -5.69 11.93
C GLU A 219 -10.52 -4.53 12.14
N SER A 220 -11.02 -3.30 12.19
CA SER A 220 -10.19 -2.09 12.31
C SER A 220 -10.61 -1.17 13.43
N SER A 221 -9.60 -0.46 13.94
CA SER A 221 -9.77 0.69 14.82
C SER A 221 -10.55 1.82 14.12
N ASP A 222 -10.48 1.93 12.79
CA ASP A 222 -11.22 2.95 12.03
C ASP A 222 -12.73 2.71 12.13
N MET A 223 -13.18 1.47 11.88
CA MET A 223 -14.58 1.09 11.96
C MET A 223 -15.09 1.10 13.40
N TRP A 224 -14.33 0.54 14.36
CA TRP A 224 -14.72 0.56 15.77
C TRP A 224 -14.91 1.98 16.31
N GLN A 225 -14.05 2.93 15.92
CA GLN A 225 -14.12 4.31 16.40
C GLN A 225 -15.20 5.14 15.70
N ASN A 226 -15.55 4.81 14.46
CA ASN A 226 -16.40 5.63 13.61
C ASN A 226 -17.46 4.77 12.88
N PRO A 227 -18.30 4.00 13.59
CA PRO A 227 -19.24 3.07 12.95
C PRO A 227 -20.24 3.79 12.04
N ASP A 228 -20.62 5.03 12.36
CA ASP A 228 -21.55 5.84 11.58
C ASP A 228 -21.02 6.23 10.18
N LEU A 229 -19.72 6.10 9.92
CA LEU A 229 -19.16 6.29 8.57
C LEU A 229 -19.51 5.16 7.61
N PHE A 230 -20.07 4.05 8.11
CA PHE A 230 -20.28 2.81 7.36
C PHE A 230 -21.74 2.39 7.36
N VAL A 231 -22.14 1.61 6.35
CA VAL A 231 -23.48 1.03 6.29
C VAL A 231 -23.53 -0.23 7.15
N VAL A 232 -24.00 -0.07 8.40
CA VAL A 232 -24.00 -1.11 9.44
C VAL A 232 -25.40 -1.47 9.92
N ASN A 233 -25.53 -2.64 10.55
CA ASN A 233 -26.70 -3.05 11.32
C ASN A 233 -26.72 -2.37 12.71
N GLU A 234 -27.81 -2.54 13.47
CA GLU A 234 -27.92 -2.01 14.84
C GLU A 234 -26.81 -2.52 15.78
N ASP A 235 -26.28 -3.72 15.52
CA ASP A 235 -25.18 -4.32 16.27
C ASP A 235 -23.78 -3.92 15.78
N LEU A 236 -23.68 -2.93 14.89
CA LEU A 236 -22.47 -2.42 14.24
C LEU A 236 -21.78 -3.40 13.28
N SER A 237 -22.34 -4.59 13.01
CA SER A 237 -21.84 -5.45 11.95
C SER A 237 -22.08 -4.81 10.58
N PRO A 238 -21.18 -5.01 9.58
CA PRO A 238 -21.44 -4.53 8.23
C PRO A 238 -22.77 -5.07 7.70
N LYS A 239 -23.63 -4.20 7.19
CA LYS A 239 -24.85 -4.60 6.49
C LYS A 239 -24.55 -4.79 5.00
N LEU A 240 -23.78 -3.87 4.43
CA LEU A 240 -23.27 -3.95 3.07
C LEU A 240 -21.75 -4.03 3.09
N VAL A 241 -21.21 -4.83 2.18
CA VAL A 241 -19.78 -5.02 1.99
C VAL A 241 -19.36 -4.78 0.55
N ALA A 242 -18.09 -4.45 0.38
CA ALA A 242 -17.49 -4.15 -0.90
C ALA A 242 -17.11 -5.41 -1.68
N GLY A 243 -17.08 -5.24 -2.99
CA GLY A 243 -16.53 -6.20 -3.94
C GLY A 243 -16.50 -5.60 -5.33
N VAL A 244 -16.37 -6.46 -6.34
CA VAL A 244 -16.60 -6.13 -7.75
C VAL A 244 -17.50 -7.18 -8.39
N PRO A 245 -18.34 -6.79 -9.36
CA PRO A 245 -19.26 -7.72 -10.02
C PRO A 245 -18.49 -8.77 -10.83
N PRO A 246 -19.17 -9.85 -11.26
CA PRO A 246 -18.69 -10.72 -12.32
C PRO A 246 -18.20 -9.95 -13.54
N ASP A 247 -17.08 -10.40 -14.09
CA ASP A 247 -16.50 -9.86 -15.32
C ASP A 247 -15.89 -10.99 -16.17
N ARG A 248 -15.21 -10.63 -17.27
CA ARG A 248 -14.59 -11.60 -18.18
C ARG A 248 -13.45 -12.42 -17.54
N PHE A 249 -12.93 -11.98 -16.39
CA PHE A 249 -11.83 -12.60 -15.67
C PHE A 249 -12.29 -13.38 -14.44
N SER A 250 -13.45 -13.03 -13.87
CA SER A 250 -14.08 -13.75 -12.74
C SER A 250 -15.58 -13.95 -12.93
N GLU A 251 -16.00 -15.21 -13.08
CA GLU A 251 -17.41 -15.58 -13.25
C GLU A 251 -18.30 -15.19 -12.06
N THR A 252 -17.74 -15.13 -10.84
CA THR A 252 -18.48 -14.81 -9.60
C THR A 252 -18.14 -13.44 -9.03
N GLY A 253 -17.36 -12.64 -9.77
CA GLY A 253 -16.82 -11.37 -9.29
C GLY A 253 -15.79 -11.58 -8.19
N GLN A 254 -15.63 -10.59 -7.30
CA GLN A 254 -14.76 -10.71 -6.13
C GLN A 254 -15.47 -10.16 -4.90
N TYR A 255 -15.59 -11.00 -3.87
CA TYR A 255 -16.11 -10.61 -2.56
C TYR A 255 -14.94 -10.18 -1.68
N TRP A 256 -14.85 -8.89 -1.36
CA TRP A 256 -13.75 -8.37 -0.53
C TRP A 256 -14.11 -8.32 0.96
N GLY A 257 -15.39 -8.13 1.28
CA GLY A 257 -15.89 -8.18 2.66
C GLY A 257 -15.58 -6.94 3.51
N ASN A 258 -14.96 -5.91 2.92
CA ASN A 258 -14.78 -4.62 3.59
C ASN A 258 -16.13 -3.91 3.80
N PRO A 259 -16.37 -3.21 4.93
CA PRO A 259 -17.55 -2.38 5.07
C PRO A 259 -17.56 -1.24 4.04
N VAL A 260 -18.71 -0.98 3.43
CA VAL A 260 -18.90 0.18 2.54
C VAL A 260 -19.24 1.43 3.34
N TYR A 261 -18.85 2.60 2.81
CA TYR A 261 -19.13 3.89 3.44
C TYR A 261 -20.59 4.29 3.29
N ASP A 262 -21.15 4.90 4.33
CA ASP A 262 -22.33 5.75 4.22
C ASP A 262 -21.87 7.11 3.67
N TRP A 263 -21.95 7.27 2.35
CA TRP A 263 -21.49 8.49 1.68
C TRP A 263 -22.37 9.71 1.98
N ASP A 264 -23.64 9.52 2.33
CA ASP A 264 -24.51 10.62 2.76
C ASP A 264 -24.09 11.13 4.15
N TYR A 265 -23.71 10.22 5.07
CA TYR A 265 -23.12 10.61 6.35
C TYR A 265 -21.76 11.29 6.15
N CYS A 266 -20.90 10.75 5.26
CA CYS A 266 -19.63 11.39 4.91
C CYS A 266 -19.85 12.82 4.40
N GLU A 267 -20.78 13.04 3.48
CA GLU A 267 -21.11 14.37 2.95
C GLU A 267 -21.66 15.30 4.04
N LYS A 268 -22.60 14.81 4.86
CA LYS A 268 -23.20 15.57 5.97
C LYS A 268 -22.17 16.04 6.99
N THR A 269 -21.11 15.28 7.18
CA THR A 269 -19.99 15.60 8.08
C THR A 269 -18.84 16.33 7.36
N GLY A 270 -19.06 16.82 6.14
CA GLY A 270 -18.06 17.57 5.39
C GLY A 270 -16.86 16.75 4.94
N PHE A 271 -16.99 15.42 4.90
CA PHE A 271 -15.94 14.45 4.59
C PHE A 271 -14.75 14.52 5.57
N ASP A 272 -14.96 14.98 6.80
CA ASP A 272 -13.91 15.26 7.79
C ASP A 272 -12.93 14.09 7.98
N TRP A 273 -13.45 12.86 8.11
CA TRP A 273 -12.61 11.68 8.27
C TRP A 273 -11.76 11.39 7.02
N TRP A 274 -12.36 11.49 5.83
CA TRP A 274 -11.66 11.28 4.56
C TRP A 274 -10.59 12.34 4.31
N LEU A 275 -10.87 13.61 4.62
CA LEU A 275 -9.89 14.70 4.55
C LEU A 275 -8.75 14.46 5.53
N LYS A 276 -9.02 14.03 6.75
CA LYS A 276 -8.00 13.68 7.76
C LYS A 276 -7.12 12.52 7.26
N ARG A 277 -7.73 11.46 6.74
CA ARG A 277 -7.03 10.29 6.17
C ARG A 277 -6.15 10.67 4.99
N LEU A 278 -6.66 11.45 4.05
CA LEU A 278 -5.92 11.89 2.88
C LEU A 278 -4.76 12.82 3.25
N LYS A 279 -4.99 13.83 4.10
CA LYS A 279 -3.94 14.75 4.57
C LYS A 279 -2.83 14.00 5.30
N HIS A 280 -3.18 13.00 6.11
CA HIS A 280 -2.20 12.14 6.75
C HIS A 280 -1.36 11.39 5.72
N ASN A 281 -1.99 10.72 4.75
CA ASN A 281 -1.26 9.98 3.70
C ASN A 281 -0.42 10.90 2.80
N LEU A 282 -0.86 12.13 2.54
CA LEU A 282 -0.07 13.15 1.84
C LEU A 282 1.02 13.78 2.71
N LYS A 283 1.04 13.56 4.02
CA LYS A 283 2.24 13.78 4.85
C LYS A 283 3.22 12.63 4.69
N MET A 284 2.70 11.39 4.68
CA MET A 284 3.49 10.17 4.54
C MET A 284 4.14 10.06 3.16
N TYR A 285 3.46 10.44 2.09
CA TYR A 285 3.92 10.18 0.72
C TYR A 285 3.95 11.46 -0.10
N ASP A 286 4.87 11.56 -1.06
CA ASP A 286 4.95 12.71 -1.97
C ASP A 286 3.82 12.67 -3.01
N VAL A 287 3.52 11.46 -3.51
CA VAL A 287 2.44 11.13 -4.44
C VAL A 287 1.65 9.96 -3.88
N LEU A 288 0.35 9.93 -4.13
CA LEU A 288 -0.57 8.92 -3.60
C LEU A 288 -1.40 8.30 -4.72
N ARG A 289 -1.35 6.98 -4.89
CA ARG A 289 -2.37 6.23 -5.63
C ARG A 289 -3.62 6.10 -4.78
N LEU A 290 -4.76 6.50 -5.32
CA LEU A 290 -6.08 6.13 -4.80
C LEU A 290 -6.49 4.83 -5.48
N ASP A 291 -6.40 3.75 -4.72
CA ASP A 291 -6.82 2.41 -5.12
C ASP A 291 -8.33 2.38 -5.39
N HIS A 292 -8.75 1.60 -6.38
CA HIS A 292 -10.14 1.43 -6.78
C HIS A 292 -10.88 2.77 -6.94
N PHE A 293 -10.28 3.71 -7.69
CA PHE A 293 -10.79 5.08 -7.84
C PHE A 293 -12.24 5.13 -8.32
N ARG A 294 -12.66 4.14 -9.11
CA ARG A 294 -14.04 4.04 -9.58
C ARG A 294 -15.07 4.06 -8.44
N GLY A 295 -14.68 3.57 -7.26
CA GLY A 295 -15.46 3.57 -6.02
C GLY A 295 -15.98 4.94 -5.56
N PHE A 296 -15.33 6.02 -5.99
CA PHE A 296 -15.75 7.40 -5.72
C PHE A 296 -16.87 7.89 -6.65
N GLU A 297 -17.06 7.24 -7.80
CA GLU A 297 -18.17 7.51 -8.72
C GLU A 297 -19.39 6.64 -8.33
N ALA A 298 -19.17 5.33 -8.26
CA ALA A 298 -20.13 4.35 -7.78
C ALA A 298 -19.36 3.18 -7.15
N PHE A 299 -19.98 2.35 -6.34
CA PHE A 299 -19.33 1.14 -5.84
C PHE A 299 -20.28 -0.04 -5.87
N TRP A 300 -19.72 -1.25 -6.03
CA TRP A 300 -20.50 -2.48 -6.01
C TRP A 300 -20.70 -2.88 -4.55
N ALA A 301 -21.96 -2.85 -4.12
CA ALA A 301 -22.37 -3.17 -2.77
C ALA A 301 -23.06 -4.54 -2.74
N ILE A 302 -22.62 -5.39 -1.83
CA ILE A 302 -23.12 -6.75 -1.64
C ILE A 302 -23.71 -6.83 -0.24
N ASP A 303 -24.83 -7.53 -0.06
CA ASP A 303 -25.35 -7.81 1.27
C ASP A 303 -24.37 -8.72 2.03
N ALA A 304 -24.03 -8.37 3.27
CA ALA A 304 -23.02 -9.09 4.05
C ALA A 304 -23.40 -10.57 4.35
N SER A 305 -24.65 -10.96 4.11
CA SER A 305 -25.13 -12.36 4.23
C SER A 305 -24.84 -13.21 2.99
N GLU A 306 -24.47 -12.61 1.86
CA GLU A 306 -24.07 -13.31 0.64
C GLU A 306 -22.67 -13.94 0.78
N ASN A 307 -22.41 -14.99 0.00
CA ASN A 307 -21.10 -15.66 -0.03
C ASN A 307 -20.27 -15.34 -1.29
N THR A 308 -20.88 -14.72 -2.30
CA THR A 308 -20.24 -14.31 -3.56
C THR A 308 -20.61 -12.87 -3.89
N ALA A 309 -19.97 -12.29 -4.91
CA ALA A 309 -20.22 -10.92 -5.33
C ALA A 309 -21.31 -10.79 -6.42
N GLU A 310 -21.91 -11.90 -6.85
CA GLU A 310 -22.88 -11.93 -7.96
C GLU A 310 -24.14 -11.11 -7.65
N ASN A 311 -24.63 -11.21 -6.42
CA ASN A 311 -25.88 -10.58 -5.98
C ASN A 311 -25.68 -9.17 -5.40
N GLY A 312 -24.76 -8.40 -5.96
CA GLY A 312 -24.55 -6.99 -5.58
C GLY A 312 -25.33 -6.01 -6.46
N HIS A 313 -25.17 -4.72 -6.18
CA HIS A 313 -25.69 -3.64 -7.02
C HIS A 313 -24.80 -2.40 -6.93
N TRP A 314 -24.82 -1.57 -7.97
CA TRP A 314 -24.10 -0.31 -7.99
C TRP A 314 -24.82 0.76 -7.15
N ILE A 315 -24.09 1.36 -6.22
CA ILE A 315 -24.53 2.53 -5.44
C ILE A 315 -23.66 3.71 -5.81
N LYS A 316 -24.27 4.86 -6.18
CA LYS A 316 -23.53 6.09 -6.47
C LYS A 316 -22.87 6.62 -5.19
N ALA A 317 -21.59 6.99 -5.29
CA ALA A 317 -20.84 7.62 -4.22
C ALA A 317 -20.90 9.16 -4.35
N LYS A 318 -20.26 9.87 -3.42
CA LYS A 318 -20.20 11.34 -3.35
C LYS A 318 -18.80 11.86 -3.69
N GLY A 319 -18.15 11.22 -4.66
CA GLY A 319 -16.77 11.53 -5.02
C GLY A 319 -16.59 12.90 -5.66
N GLU A 320 -17.57 13.37 -6.45
CA GLU A 320 -17.51 14.70 -7.05
C GLU A 320 -17.44 15.80 -5.98
N GLU A 321 -18.33 15.74 -4.99
CA GLU A 321 -18.40 16.69 -3.89
C GLU A 321 -17.11 16.66 -3.06
N PHE A 322 -16.59 15.47 -2.78
CA PHE A 322 -15.31 15.30 -2.10
C PHE A 322 -14.14 15.88 -2.91
N PHE A 323 -14.07 15.63 -4.21
CA PHE A 323 -12.98 16.10 -5.07
C PHE A 323 -13.03 17.60 -5.33
N GLU A 324 -14.21 18.25 -5.30
CA GLU A 324 -14.29 19.72 -5.30
C GLU A 324 -13.62 20.32 -4.06
N ILE A 325 -13.67 19.65 -2.90
CA ILE A 325 -12.93 20.08 -1.70
C ILE A 325 -11.43 19.90 -1.91
N LEU A 326 -11.00 18.74 -2.41
CA LEU A 326 -9.57 18.47 -2.66
C LEU A 326 -8.96 19.44 -3.67
N LYS A 327 -9.73 19.82 -4.70
CA LYS A 327 -9.34 20.82 -5.68
C LYS A 327 -9.14 22.20 -5.04
N LYS A 328 -10.06 22.63 -4.17
CA LYS A 328 -9.93 23.90 -3.42
C LYS A 328 -8.72 23.90 -2.48
N GLU A 329 -8.36 22.74 -1.93
CA GLU A 329 -7.17 22.57 -1.09
C GLU A 329 -5.86 22.33 -1.87
N ASN A 330 -5.90 22.34 -3.22
CA ASN A 330 -4.76 22.08 -4.10
C ASN A 330 -4.07 20.71 -3.85
N LEU A 331 -4.86 19.68 -3.53
CA LEU A 331 -4.34 18.34 -3.21
C LEU A 331 -4.31 17.39 -4.43
N ILE A 332 -5.05 17.71 -5.50
CA ILE A 332 -5.26 16.84 -6.66
C ILE A 332 -3.95 16.47 -7.38
N ASP A 333 -3.02 17.41 -7.56
CA ASP A 333 -1.79 17.20 -8.35
C ASP A 333 -0.82 16.14 -7.81
N ARG A 334 -1.07 15.72 -6.56
CA ARG A 334 -0.31 14.70 -5.83
C ARG A 334 -0.99 13.34 -5.85
N ILE A 335 -2.13 13.21 -6.53
CA ILE A 335 -2.95 12.01 -6.52
C ILE A 335 -2.98 11.39 -7.92
N VAL A 336 -2.87 10.06 -7.95
CA VAL A 336 -3.06 9.22 -9.14
C VAL A 336 -4.29 8.35 -8.89
N SER A 337 -5.22 8.34 -9.84
CA SER A 337 -6.37 7.44 -9.80
C SER A 337 -5.95 6.07 -10.31
N GLU A 338 -6.16 5.03 -9.52
CA GLU A 338 -6.18 3.70 -10.09
C GLU A 338 -7.55 3.41 -10.70
N ASP A 339 -7.56 3.41 -12.02
CA ASP A 339 -8.72 3.31 -12.91
C ASP A 339 -8.57 2.11 -13.85
N LEU A 340 -8.22 0.95 -13.31
CA LEU A 340 -8.16 -0.32 -14.04
C LEU A 340 -9.48 -1.10 -13.90
N GLY A 341 -9.64 -2.11 -14.74
CA GLY A 341 -10.84 -2.97 -14.74
C GLY A 341 -12.03 -2.36 -15.49
N LEU A 342 -13.25 -2.62 -15.00
CA LEU A 342 -14.49 -2.12 -15.62
C LEU A 342 -14.71 -0.63 -15.32
N ILE A 343 -14.31 0.20 -16.28
CA ILE A 343 -14.41 1.66 -16.20
C ILE A 343 -15.50 2.16 -17.15
N THR A 344 -16.41 2.97 -16.62
CA THR A 344 -17.50 3.62 -17.36
C THR A 344 -17.10 5.05 -17.76
N ASP A 345 -17.81 5.63 -18.73
CA ASP A 345 -17.62 7.05 -19.11
C ASP A 345 -17.77 8.00 -17.92
N ASP A 346 -18.67 7.70 -16.97
CA ASP A 346 -18.83 8.49 -15.74
C ASP A 346 -17.55 8.54 -14.90
N VAL A 347 -16.83 7.42 -14.78
CA VAL A 347 -15.56 7.35 -14.04
C VAL A 347 -14.46 8.12 -14.76
N ILE A 348 -14.40 7.98 -16.09
CA ILE A 348 -13.45 8.73 -16.94
C ILE A 348 -13.70 10.23 -16.82
N ASN A 349 -14.96 10.65 -16.93
CA ASN A 349 -15.38 12.04 -16.79
C ASN A 349 -15.04 12.60 -15.40
N LEU A 350 -15.26 11.82 -14.33
CA LEU A 350 -14.88 12.21 -12.98
C LEU A 350 -13.36 12.42 -12.87
N ARG A 351 -12.56 11.46 -13.34
CA ARG A 351 -11.09 11.57 -13.35
C ARG A 351 -10.61 12.82 -14.10
N ASP A 352 -11.09 12.98 -15.33
CA ASP A 352 -10.60 14.01 -16.25
C ASP A 352 -11.05 15.42 -15.85
N ARG A 353 -12.27 15.57 -15.32
CA ARG A 353 -12.80 16.84 -14.81
C ARG A 353 -11.93 17.43 -13.69
N PHE A 354 -11.41 16.58 -12.82
CA PHE A 354 -10.52 17.01 -11.74
C PHE A 354 -9.05 17.03 -12.16
N GLY A 355 -8.69 16.44 -13.31
CA GLY A 355 -7.32 16.41 -13.82
C GLY A 355 -6.44 15.36 -13.13
N PHE A 356 -7.05 14.31 -12.57
CA PHE A 356 -6.29 13.19 -12.03
C PHE A 356 -5.52 12.47 -13.14
N LYS A 357 -4.35 11.95 -12.80
CA LYS A 357 -3.63 11.03 -13.69
C LYS A 357 -4.17 9.62 -13.52
N GLY A 358 -4.47 8.95 -14.62
CA GLY A 358 -4.85 7.54 -14.65
C GLY A 358 -3.67 6.59 -14.68
N MET A 359 -3.95 5.29 -14.65
CA MET A 359 -3.00 4.20 -14.75
C MET A 359 -3.27 3.37 -16.01
N LYS A 360 -2.21 2.81 -16.58
CA LYS A 360 -2.29 1.81 -17.64
C LYS A 360 -1.22 0.75 -17.39
N VAL A 361 -1.55 -0.51 -17.58
CA VAL A 361 -0.67 -1.66 -17.32
C VAL A 361 -0.40 -2.42 -18.62
N MET A 362 0.87 -2.52 -18.99
CA MET A 362 1.33 -3.11 -20.25
C MET A 362 0.94 -4.59 -20.41
N GLN A 363 0.87 -5.36 -19.33
CA GLN A 363 0.43 -6.75 -19.39
C GLN A 363 -1.04 -6.91 -19.85
N PHE A 364 -1.84 -5.85 -19.86
CA PHE A 364 -3.21 -5.85 -20.41
C PHE A 364 -3.26 -5.39 -21.88
N ALA A 365 -2.12 -5.12 -22.51
CA ALA A 365 -2.03 -4.53 -23.84
C ALA A 365 -2.12 -5.53 -25.01
N PHE A 366 -1.78 -6.80 -24.78
CA PHE A 366 -1.46 -7.75 -25.84
C PHE A 366 -2.51 -8.85 -26.05
N ASP A 367 -3.79 -8.54 -25.80
CA ASP A 367 -4.90 -9.41 -26.17
C ASP A 367 -5.12 -9.35 -27.70
N LEU A 368 -5.14 -10.50 -28.37
CA LEU A 368 -5.28 -10.58 -29.83
C LEU A 368 -6.71 -10.28 -30.31
N ASN A 369 -7.70 -10.38 -29.41
CA ASN A 369 -9.11 -10.36 -29.80
C ASN A 369 -9.75 -8.96 -29.72
N GLU A 370 -9.07 -8.00 -29.09
CA GLU A 370 -9.60 -6.67 -28.81
C GLU A 370 -8.53 -5.59 -28.99
N GLU A 371 -8.90 -4.44 -29.55
CA GLU A 371 -8.03 -3.27 -29.49
C GLU A 371 -7.86 -2.82 -28.04
N SER A 372 -6.61 -2.52 -27.65
CA SER A 372 -6.29 -2.22 -26.26
C SER A 372 -5.78 -0.79 -26.07
N ASP A 373 -6.48 -0.02 -25.24
CA ASP A 373 -6.03 1.28 -24.75
C ASP A 373 -4.75 1.19 -23.91
N TYR A 374 -4.35 -0.01 -23.52
CA TYR A 374 -3.10 -0.26 -22.78
C TYR A 374 -1.90 -0.35 -23.72
N LEU A 375 -2.08 -0.40 -25.05
CA LEU A 375 -0.97 -0.44 -25.99
C LEU A 375 -0.08 0.82 -25.89
N PRO A 376 1.25 0.67 -25.86
CA PRO A 376 2.19 1.78 -25.71
C PRO A 376 1.96 3.01 -26.60
N HIS A 377 1.49 2.83 -27.84
CA HIS A 377 1.20 3.95 -28.76
C HIS A 377 -0.10 4.71 -28.44
N ASN A 378 -1.02 4.12 -27.65
CA ASN A 378 -2.26 4.75 -27.19
C ASN A 378 -2.09 5.51 -25.86
N VAL A 379 -0.94 5.37 -25.20
CA VAL A 379 -0.69 5.95 -23.87
C VAL A 379 -0.39 7.45 -23.95
N GLY A 380 -1.23 8.25 -23.28
CA GLY A 380 -1.14 9.71 -23.21
C GLY A 380 -0.28 10.25 -22.06
N GLU A 381 -0.16 11.58 -21.98
CA GLU A 381 0.70 12.27 -20.99
C GLU A 381 0.11 12.29 -19.57
N THR A 382 -1.20 12.17 -19.43
CA THR A 382 -1.92 12.14 -18.14
C THR A 382 -1.94 10.76 -17.49
N THR A 383 -0.97 9.90 -17.81
CA THR A 383 -0.93 8.50 -17.38
C THR A 383 0.33 8.20 -16.60
N VAL A 384 0.20 7.30 -15.62
CA VAL A 384 1.29 6.49 -15.06
C VAL A 384 1.24 5.11 -15.73
N TYR A 385 2.29 4.78 -16.48
CA TYR A 385 2.36 3.54 -17.25
C TYR A 385 3.20 2.50 -16.54
N TYR A 386 2.64 1.31 -16.32
CA TYR A 386 3.27 0.20 -15.62
C TYR A 386 3.63 -0.91 -16.59
N THR A 387 4.79 -1.57 -16.42
CA THR A 387 4.99 -2.90 -17.02
C THR A 387 4.01 -3.90 -16.41
N GLY A 388 4.00 -3.95 -15.07
CA GLY A 388 3.05 -4.68 -14.23
C GLY A 388 2.92 -3.96 -12.88
N THR A 389 1.86 -4.26 -12.14
CA THR A 389 1.68 -3.86 -10.73
C THR A 389 2.01 -5.03 -9.82
N HIS A 390 1.89 -4.84 -8.50
CA HIS A 390 2.09 -5.91 -7.51
C HIS A 390 1.09 -7.07 -7.63
N ASP A 391 -0.07 -6.86 -8.28
CA ASP A 391 -1.08 -7.89 -8.56
C ASP A 391 -0.80 -8.66 -9.85
N ASN A 392 0.13 -8.19 -10.68
CA ASN A 392 0.46 -8.81 -11.94
C ASN A 392 1.58 -9.84 -11.79
N GLN A 393 1.74 -10.68 -12.82
CA GLN A 393 2.92 -11.54 -12.94
C GLN A 393 4.18 -10.68 -13.01
N THR A 394 5.33 -11.30 -12.74
CA THR A 394 6.60 -10.75 -13.21
C THR A 394 6.59 -10.64 -14.73
N LEU A 395 7.37 -9.74 -15.33
CA LEU A 395 7.38 -9.62 -16.79
C LEU A 395 7.82 -10.91 -17.47
N ARG A 396 8.80 -11.62 -16.91
CA ARG A 396 9.25 -12.93 -17.39
C ARG A 396 8.18 -14.00 -17.26
N GLY A 397 7.46 -14.04 -16.12
CA GLY A 397 6.31 -14.94 -15.94
C GLY A 397 5.19 -14.66 -16.94
N PHE A 398 4.88 -13.38 -17.18
CA PHE A 398 3.92 -12.96 -18.19
C PHE A 398 4.30 -13.47 -19.59
N VAL A 399 5.53 -13.18 -20.05
CA VAL A 399 6.03 -13.59 -21.38
C VAL A 399 6.04 -15.11 -21.51
N SER A 400 6.54 -15.83 -20.49
CA SER A 400 6.65 -17.29 -20.51
C SER A 400 5.28 -18.00 -20.52
N SER A 401 4.23 -17.33 -20.05
CA SER A 401 2.87 -17.88 -20.00
C SER A 401 2.03 -17.63 -21.28
N ARG A 402 2.54 -16.85 -22.24
CA ARG A 402 1.82 -16.52 -23.47
C ARG A 402 1.73 -17.71 -24.42
N SER A 403 0.61 -17.78 -25.15
CA SER A 403 0.50 -18.67 -26.31
C SER A 403 1.52 -18.28 -27.40
N SER A 404 1.78 -19.20 -28.35
CA SER A 404 2.71 -18.92 -29.45
C SER A 404 2.28 -17.72 -30.30
N ASP A 405 0.98 -17.56 -30.54
CA ASP A 405 0.43 -16.45 -31.32
C ASP A 405 0.54 -15.10 -30.58
N GLU A 406 0.22 -15.07 -29.28
CA GLU A 406 0.40 -13.87 -28.45
C GLU A 406 1.88 -13.48 -28.34
N LEU A 407 2.77 -14.45 -28.14
CA LEU A 407 4.21 -14.20 -28.04
C LEU A 407 4.77 -13.64 -29.36
N GLU A 408 4.38 -14.23 -30.49
CA GLU A 408 4.77 -13.74 -31.81
C GLU A 408 4.24 -12.32 -32.06
N TYR A 409 3.01 -12.02 -31.64
CA TYR A 409 2.48 -10.65 -31.69
C TYR A 409 3.30 -9.69 -30.84
N ILE A 410 3.66 -10.04 -29.60
CA ILE A 410 4.50 -9.21 -28.74
C ILE A 410 5.87 -8.98 -29.37
N LYS A 411 6.53 -10.03 -29.87
CA LYS A 411 7.83 -9.95 -30.55
C LYS A 411 7.80 -9.01 -31.74
N ASN A 412 6.76 -9.11 -32.57
CA ASN A 412 6.56 -8.22 -33.71
C ASN A 412 6.29 -6.77 -33.25
N TYR A 413 5.50 -6.58 -32.19
CA TYR A 413 5.21 -5.26 -31.64
C TYR A 413 6.46 -4.56 -31.07
N VAL A 414 7.24 -5.27 -30.26
CA VAL A 414 8.48 -4.73 -29.67
C VAL A 414 9.67 -4.80 -30.64
N ASN A 415 9.49 -5.47 -31.78
CA ASN A 415 10.47 -5.71 -32.82
C ASN A 415 11.79 -6.31 -32.31
N SER A 416 11.69 -7.38 -31.51
CA SER A 416 12.85 -8.03 -30.86
C SER A 416 12.50 -9.44 -30.36
N ASP A 417 13.49 -10.33 -30.37
CA ASP A 417 13.44 -11.65 -29.70
C ASP A 417 13.79 -11.59 -28.21
N ASP A 418 14.45 -10.52 -27.76
CA ASP A 418 14.73 -10.25 -26.34
C ASP A 418 13.54 -9.49 -25.74
N VAL A 419 12.46 -10.23 -25.47
CA VAL A 419 11.11 -9.69 -25.30
C VAL A 419 11.00 -8.82 -24.04
N GLU A 420 11.42 -9.34 -22.89
CA GLU A 420 11.23 -8.71 -21.57
C GLU A 420 11.90 -7.32 -21.52
N ILE A 421 13.18 -7.24 -21.88
CA ILE A 421 13.88 -5.94 -21.88
C ILE A 421 13.34 -5.00 -22.95
N SER A 422 12.87 -5.52 -24.07
CA SER A 422 12.29 -4.72 -25.15
C SER A 422 10.94 -4.17 -24.75
N MET A 423 10.13 -4.93 -24.01
CA MET A 423 8.90 -4.44 -23.38
C MET A 423 9.19 -3.32 -22.39
N ILE A 424 10.21 -3.45 -21.52
CA ILE A 424 10.63 -2.35 -20.62
C ILE A 424 11.01 -1.11 -21.44
N LYS A 425 11.84 -1.25 -22.47
CA LYS A 425 12.24 -0.13 -23.35
C LYS A 425 11.04 0.54 -24.02
N VAL A 426 10.08 -0.24 -24.51
CA VAL A 426 8.85 0.26 -25.12
C VAL A 426 7.97 0.98 -24.10
N ALA A 427 7.85 0.46 -22.87
CA ALA A 427 7.15 1.15 -21.79
C ALA A 427 7.78 2.52 -21.49
N TYR A 428 9.11 2.58 -21.45
CA TYR A 428 9.86 3.83 -21.30
C TYR A 428 9.71 4.76 -22.51
N MET A 429 9.37 4.28 -23.70
CA MET A 429 9.17 5.10 -24.91
C MET A 429 7.82 5.85 -24.90
N THR A 430 6.80 5.35 -24.20
CA THR A 430 5.43 5.93 -24.13
C THR A 430 5.39 7.41 -23.76
N ARG A 431 4.30 8.13 -24.07
CA ARG A 431 4.15 9.54 -23.67
C ARG A 431 3.77 9.74 -22.19
N ALA A 432 3.57 8.67 -21.43
CA ALA A 432 3.21 8.72 -20.01
C ALA A 432 4.14 9.64 -19.21
N SER A 433 3.54 10.48 -18.35
CA SER A 433 4.27 11.34 -17.43
C SER A 433 5.20 10.58 -16.50
N LEU A 434 4.84 9.35 -16.14
CA LEU A 434 5.64 8.46 -15.30
C LEU A 434 5.57 7.04 -15.87
N CYS A 435 6.74 6.40 -16.05
CA CYS A 435 6.84 4.97 -16.31
C CYS A 435 7.32 4.28 -15.03
N MET A 436 6.59 3.26 -14.58
CA MET A 436 6.88 2.50 -13.38
C MET A 436 7.12 1.04 -13.76
N CYS A 437 8.19 0.44 -13.26
CA CYS A 437 8.45 -0.99 -13.43
C CYS A 437 8.58 -1.66 -12.07
N GLN A 438 8.20 -2.94 -11.99
CA GLN A 438 8.49 -3.74 -10.81
C GLN A 438 10.00 -3.96 -10.72
N MET A 439 10.53 -4.03 -9.50
CA MET A 439 11.94 -4.37 -9.31
C MET A 439 12.25 -5.78 -9.85
N GLN A 440 11.30 -6.72 -9.74
CA GLN A 440 11.42 -8.06 -10.32
C GLN A 440 11.67 -8.05 -11.83
N ASP A 441 11.06 -7.11 -12.56
CA ASP A 441 11.20 -7.00 -14.02
C ASP A 441 12.64 -6.63 -14.42
N PHE A 442 13.30 -5.77 -13.64
CA PHE A 442 14.71 -5.42 -13.87
C PHE A 442 15.69 -6.54 -13.48
N LEU A 443 15.30 -7.35 -12.50
CA LEU A 443 16.04 -8.51 -12.01
C LEU A 443 15.80 -9.77 -12.86
N ASP A 444 14.88 -9.72 -13.82
CA ASP A 444 14.51 -10.85 -14.69
C ASP A 444 14.06 -12.10 -13.91
N LEU A 445 13.31 -11.87 -12.82
CA LEU A 445 12.75 -12.92 -11.97
C LEU A 445 11.47 -13.48 -12.59
N ASP A 446 11.22 -14.77 -12.32
CA ASP A 446 9.99 -15.46 -12.68
C ASP A 446 8.92 -15.33 -11.59
N ASP A 447 7.77 -15.99 -11.80
CA ASP A 447 6.61 -15.88 -10.92
C ASP A 447 6.75 -16.54 -9.55
N ASP A 448 7.85 -17.26 -9.29
CA ASP A 448 8.19 -17.68 -7.91
C ASP A 448 8.46 -16.45 -7.02
N TYR A 449 8.76 -15.29 -7.63
CA TYR A 449 8.99 -14.01 -6.97
C TYR A 449 7.84 -13.00 -7.20
N ARG A 450 6.66 -13.47 -7.64
CA ARG A 450 5.46 -12.64 -7.79
C ARG A 450 5.01 -12.09 -6.43
N THR A 451 4.65 -10.81 -6.37
CA THR A 451 4.25 -10.17 -5.11
C THR A 451 2.89 -10.65 -4.62
N ASN A 452 1.87 -10.64 -5.49
CA ASN A 452 0.54 -11.09 -5.17
C ASN A 452 -0.12 -11.79 -6.36
N THR A 453 -0.80 -12.90 -6.07
CA THR A 453 -1.82 -13.47 -6.94
C THR A 453 -3.19 -13.13 -6.33
N PRO A 454 -4.00 -12.28 -6.97
CA PRO A 454 -5.32 -11.92 -6.45
C PRO A 454 -6.18 -13.14 -6.15
N ASN A 455 -7.01 -13.05 -5.10
CA ASN A 455 -7.90 -14.11 -4.64
C ASN A 455 -7.20 -15.41 -4.16
N THR A 456 -5.94 -15.33 -3.73
CA THR A 456 -5.22 -16.45 -3.10
C THR A 456 -4.63 -16.08 -1.73
N LEU A 457 -4.23 -17.09 -0.96
CA LEU A 457 -3.50 -16.93 0.30
C LEU A 457 -1.99 -17.16 0.10
N GLY A 458 -1.16 -16.67 1.03
CA GLY A 458 0.30 -16.90 1.01
C GLY A 458 1.12 -15.87 0.22
N ASN A 459 0.51 -14.73 -0.13
CA ASN A 459 1.13 -13.64 -0.88
C ASN A 459 1.97 -12.69 -0.01
N TRP A 460 2.55 -11.66 -0.64
CA TRP A 460 3.28 -10.55 0.02
C TRP A 460 4.58 -10.97 0.70
N THR A 461 5.21 -12.03 0.21
CA THR A 461 6.38 -12.64 0.86
C THR A 461 7.68 -12.33 0.14
N TRP A 462 7.66 -12.00 -1.16
CA TRP A 462 8.87 -11.80 -1.96
C TRP A 462 9.86 -10.80 -1.36
N ARG A 463 11.15 -11.18 -1.32
CA ARG A 463 12.29 -10.35 -0.92
C ARG A 463 13.44 -10.39 -1.93
N MET A 464 14.09 -9.25 -2.05
CA MET A 464 15.29 -9.02 -2.85
C MET A 464 16.54 -9.35 -2.04
N LYS A 465 17.52 -10.01 -2.70
CA LYS A 465 18.87 -10.21 -2.12
C LYS A 465 19.69 -8.93 -2.23
N LYS A 466 20.48 -8.65 -1.20
CA LYS A 466 21.35 -7.46 -1.17
C LYS A 466 22.30 -7.40 -2.38
N ASP A 467 22.88 -8.55 -2.75
CA ASP A 467 23.88 -8.64 -3.82
C ASP A 467 23.30 -8.54 -5.24
N TRP A 468 21.97 -8.42 -5.37
CA TRP A 468 21.32 -8.19 -6.67
C TRP A 468 21.38 -6.74 -7.15
N LEU A 469 21.64 -5.79 -6.26
CA LEU A 469 21.80 -4.37 -6.61
C LEU A 469 23.23 -4.08 -7.08
N THR A 470 23.58 -4.56 -8.27
CA THR A 470 24.92 -4.42 -8.85
C THR A 470 25.11 -3.11 -9.63
N ASP A 471 26.36 -2.66 -9.77
CA ASP A 471 26.71 -1.52 -10.63
C ASP A 471 26.33 -1.78 -12.11
N GLU A 472 26.35 -3.03 -12.56
CA GLU A 472 25.90 -3.42 -13.90
C GLU A 472 24.39 -3.18 -14.08
N LEU A 473 23.58 -3.57 -13.08
CA LEU A 473 22.15 -3.33 -13.09
C LEU A 473 21.84 -1.83 -13.05
N GLU A 474 22.55 -1.07 -12.20
CA GLU A 474 22.45 0.40 -12.16
C GLU A 474 22.74 1.03 -13.55
N CYS A 475 23.78 0.55 -14.23
CA CYS A 475 24.15 1.02 -15.57
C CYS A 475 23.12 0.63 -16.63
N LYS A 476 22.58 -0.59 -16.58
CA LYS A 476 21.53 -1.08 -17.49
C LYS A 476 20.29 -0.20 -17.38
N ILE A 477 19.79 0.02 -16.16
CA ILE A 477 18.58 0.82 -15.91
C ILE A 477 18.82 2.29 -16.29
N SER A 478 19.91 2.90 -15.84
CA SER A 478 20.19 4.31 -16.14
C SER A 478 20.38 4.58 -17.63
N SER A 479 20.93 3.62 -18.39
CA SER A 479 21.06 3.73 -19.85
C SER A 479 19.69 3.76 -20.53
N ILE A 480 18.73 2.96 -20.09
CA ILE A 480 17.35 2.97 -20.60
C ILE A 480 16.67 4.30 -20.26
N VAL A 481 16.78 4.76 -19.01
CA VAL A 481 16.19 6.02 -18.56
C VAL A 481 16.70 7.21 -19.39
N LYS A 482 18.02 7.29 -19.61
CA LYS A 482 18.64 8.34 -20.42
C LYS A 482 18.26 8.26 -21.90
N LEU A 483 18.22 7.04 -22.46
CA LEU A 483 17.87 6.83 -23.86
C LEU A 483 16.48 7.42 -24.19
N TYR A 484 15.55 7.34 -23.24
CA TYR A 484 14.18 7.82 -23.40
C TYR A 484 13.88 9.14 -22.67
N ASN A 485 14.91 9.89 -22.25
CA ASN A 485 14.82 11.19 -21.59
C ASN A 485 13.84 11.20 -20.39
N ARG A 486 14.05 10.28 -19.43
CA ARG A 486 13.22 10.14 -18.22
C ARG A 486 13.93 10.45 -16.90
N ASP A 487 15.18 10.94 -16.94
CA ASP A 487 16.00 11.21 -15.74
C ASP A 487 15.63 12.51 -15.00
#